data_AF-A0A6A5K8X2-F1
#
_entry.id   AF-A0A6A5K8X2-F1
#
_cell.length_a   1.000
_cell.length_b   1.000
_cell.length_c   1.000
_cell.angle_alpha   90.00
_cell.angle_beta   90.00
_cell.angle_gamma   90.00
#
_symmetry.space_group_name_H-M   'P 1'
#
loop_
_entity.id
_entity.type
_entity.pdbx_description
1 polymer ?
#
loop_
_entity_poly.entity_id
_entity_poly.type
_entity_poly.pdbx_seq_one_letter_code
_entity_poly.pdbx_strand_id
1 'polypeptide(L)'
;MFLSRLAVLLVGAAVSVQANAVSRDYNTKPGIRPSPPNGHWVDAWATMPQLTEPANLPPAPFNQTGAVFVNSTIRQTLYMTTDARQIRLKFSNVFGGSNLPITAVTVALPLNQTAGIHQIQPRTVQKVTFGGKESISIPNGALAVSDPLNFPIKAEQIVTVTTYLASGQTTNSITSHPGSRTTSWWQFGNAVSAASLAITDASTQSAAHWYFLSSIEAWVPPSTGSLIIVGDSITDGRGSTNNANNRWPDLLLQRLQKYPSTRSISIGNLAAGGNRILADGLGPNAWGRIDRDVLAHPGVRYAMIFEGVNDIGTAGTTPSAQTAVYEGLVQAYKQMVTLMHAHGIPVFGATITPFSAPANFTGGYSDPEREKTRQKVNAFIRDSGVFDAVVDFDRFLADPDMPSQLDPLYDTGDYLHPNPRGYERLAELFPLRIFGLWAWGADEFR
;
A
#
# COMPACT_ATOMS: atom_id res chain seq x y z
N MET A 1 39.42 16.81 92.42
CA MET A 1 39.02 15.82 93.45
C MET A 1 37.72 15.19 92.97
N PHE A 2 37.70 13.86 92.92
CA PHE A 2 36.57 12.95 92.65
C PHE A 2 36.03 12.79 91.22
N LEU A 3 36.31 11.58 90.71
CA LEU A 3 35.72 10.90 89.56
C LEU A 3 34.23 10.59 89.77
N SER A 4 33.46 10.59 88.69
CA SER A 4 32.39 9.60 88.50
C SER A 4 32.13 9.37 87.01
N ARG A 5 32.46 8.16 86.54
CA ARG A 5 32.17 7.66 85.20
C ARG A 5 30.68 7.35 85.08
N LEU A 6 30.04 7.74 83.98
CA LEU A 6 28.72 7.25 83.58
C LEU A 6 28.84 6.60 82.19
N ALA A 7 28.68 5.28 82.14
CA ALA A 7 28.59 4.51 80.92
C ALA A 7 27.10 4.37 80.56
N VAL A 8 26.72 4.76 79.33
CA VAL A 8 25.38 4.54 78.79
C VAL A 8 25.48 3.41 77.77
N LEU A 9 24.88 2.26 78.10
CA LEU A 9 24.64 1.13 77.20
C LEU A 9 23.28 1.35 76.51
N LEU A 10 23.30 1.59 75.21
CA LEU A 10 22.11 1.60 74.35
C LEU A 10 21.92 0.18 73.78
N VAL A 11 20.86 -0.50 74.23
CA VAL A 11 20.38 -1.76 73.65
C VAL A 11 19.48 -1.41 72.46
N GLY A 12 19.96 -1.62 71.24
CA GLY A 12 19.15 -1.54 70.03
C GLY A 12 18.45 -2.86 69.75
N ALA A 13 17.11 -2.87 69.81
CA ALA A 13 16.31 -4.00 69.35
C ALA A 13 16.28 -4.02 67.82
N ALA A 14 16.84 -5.06 67.21
CA ALA A 14 16.73 -5.31 65.77
C ALA A 14 15.38 -5.96 65.47
N VAL A 15 14.47 -5.21 64.84
CA VAL A 15 13.25 -5.76 64.24
C VAL A 15 13.59 -6.25 62.84
N SER A 16 13.72 -7.55 62.67
CA SER A 16 13.88 -8.20 61.37
C SER A 16 12.52 -8.26 60.66
N VAL A 17 12.29 -7.36 59.69
CA VAL A 17 11.17 -7.47 58.76
C VAL A 17 11.55 -8.50 57.69
N GLN A 18 10.99 -9.70 57.79
CA GLN A 18 11.03 -10.68 56.69
C GLN A 18 10.14 -10.16 55.55
N ALA A 19 10.76 -9.65 54.50
CA ALA A 19 10.08 -9.36 53.25
C ALA A 19 9.72 -10.70 52.60
N ASN A 20 8.44 -11.08 52.64
CA ASN A 20 7.91 -12.14 51.79
C ASN A 20 8.02 -11.65 50.34
N ALA A 21 8.96 -12.24 49.60
CA ALA A 21 9.06 -12.07 48.16
C ALA A 21 7.79 -12.65 47.52
N VAL A 22 6.84 -11.79 47.17
CA VAL A 22 5.74 -12.15 46.29
C VAL A 22 6.37 -12.39 44.91
N SER A 23 6.55 -13.66 44.54
CA SER A 23 6.86 -14.03 43.16
C SER A 23 5.69 -13.57 42.30
N ARG A 24 5.86 -12.42 41.63
CA ARG A 24 5.03 -12.08 40.47
C ARG A 24 5.36 -13.10 39.40
N ASP A 25 4.57 -14.16 39.32
CA ASP A 25 4.45 -14.95 38.11
C ASP A 25 3.90 -14.01 37.03
N TYR A 26 4.81 -13.34 36.33
CA TYR A 26 4.52 -12.78 35.02
C TYR A 26 4.25 -13.99 34.14
N ASN A 27 2.98 -14.38 34.09
CA ASN A 27 2.45 -15.39 33.21
C ASN A 27 2.50 -14.84 31.77
N THR A 28 3.73 -14.64 31.26
CA THR A 28 3.98 -14.19 29.91
C THR A 28 3.59 -15.34 29.02
N LYS A 29 2.47 -15.22 28.29
CA LYS A 29 2.25 -16.05 27.10
C LYS A 29 3.57 -16.00 26.31
N PRO A 30 4.19 -17.15 25.97
CA PRO A 30 5.43 -17.12 25.23
C PRO A 30 5.18 -16.38 23.91
N GLY A 31 5.77 -15.20 23.78
CA GLY A 31 5.62 -14.36 22.60
C GLY A 31 6.08 -15.11 21.35
N ILE A 32 5.52 -14.75 20.19
CA ILE A 32 5.98 -15.29 18.92
C ILE A 32 7.44 -14.90 18.72
N ARG A 33 8.33 -15.90 18.66
CA ARG A 33 9.76 -15.69 18.44
C ARG A 33 10.00 -15.33 16.97
N PRO A 34 10.80 -14.29 16.66
CA PRO A 34 11.19 -13.98 15.29
C PRO A 34 11.85 -15.16 14.58
N SER A 35 11.43 -15.43 13.35
CA SER A 35 11.99 -16.47 12.48
C SER A 35 12.02 -15.98 11.03
N PRO A 36 13.18 -15.58 10.49
CA PRO A 36 14.53 -15.76 11.04
C PRO A 36 14.84 -14.86 12.26
N PRO A 37 15.83 -15.20 13.10
CA PRO A 37 16.14 -14.42 14.30
C PRO A 37 16.71 -13.02 13.99
N ASN A 38 17.36 -12.84 12.85
CA ASN A 38 17.93 -11.59 12.36
C ASN A 38 17.13 -11.01 11.18
N GLY A 39 15.82 -11.21 11.18
CA GLY A 39 14.96 -10.68 10.13
C GLY A 39 14.63 -9.20 10.29
N HIS A 40 13.86 -8.71 9.34
CA HIS A 40 13.23 -7.39 9.37
C HIS A 40 11.85 -7.45 8.69
N TRP A 41 11.06 -6.39 8.85
CA TRP A 41 9.76 -6.28 8.19
C TRP A 41 9.93 -5.70 6.79
N VAL A 42 9.19 -6.24 5.83
CA VAL A 42 8.97 -5.67 4.49
C VAL A 42 7.49 -5.73 4.18
N ASP A 43 6.96 -4.86 3.34
CA ASP A 43 5.59 -5.05 2.84
C ASP A 43 5.51 -6.27 1.92
N ALA A 44 4.65 -7.22 2.27
CA ALA A 44 4.19 -8.31 1.41
C ALA A 44 2.97 -7.90 0.57
N TRP A 45 2.31 -6.81 0.95
CA TRP A 45 1.26 -6.15 0.18
C TRP A 45 1.07 -4.76 0.78
N ALA A 46 0.85 -3.76 -0.05
CA ALA A 46 0.54 -2.39 0.39
C ALA A 46 -0.34 -1.70 -0.65
N THR A 47 -1.14 -0.75 -0.19
CA THR A 47 -2.01 0.08 -1.04
C THR A 47 -2.08 1.50 -0.52
N MET A 48 -2.25 2.49 -1.42
CA MET A 48 -2.37 3.89 -1.03
C MET A 48 -3.71 4.11 -0.32
N PRO A 49 -3.71 4.58 0.96
CA PRO A 49 -4.95 4.98 1.61
C PRO A 49 -5.51 6.23 0.93
N GLN A 50 -6.84 6.28 0.78
CA GLN A 50 -7.60 7.39 0.24
C GLN A 50 -8.78 7.72 1.16
N LEU A 51 -9.20 9.00 1.15
CA LEU A 51 -10.53 9.35 1.63
C LEU A 51 -11.54 8.77 0.65
N THR A 52 -12.46 7.97 1.16
CA THR A 52 -13.47 7.32 0.32
C THR A 52 -14.45 8.36 -0.21
N GLU A 53 -14.51 8.49 -1.53
CA GLU A 53 -15.50 9.33 -2.18
C GLU A 53 -16.92 8.78 -1.95
N PRO A 54 -17.96 9.63 -1.92
CA PRO A 54 -19.33 9.18 -1.68
C PRO A 54 -19.81 8.04 -2.59
N ALA A 55 -19.40 8.04 -3.87
CA ALA A 55 -19.75 7.00 -4.83
C ALA A 55 -19.03 5.65 -4.63
N ASN A 56 -17.94 5.66 -3.86
CA ASN A 56 -17.11 4.49 -3.55
C ASN A 56 -17.31 3.97 -2.12
N LEU A 57 -18.21 4.59 -1.35
CA LEU A 57 -18.70 4.03 -0.08
C LEU A 57 -19.40 2.70 -0.35
N PRO A 58 -19.44 1.77 0.64
CA PRO A 58 -20.19 0.55 0.45
C PRO A 58 -21.66 0.90 0.13
N PRO A 59 -22.35 0.15 -0.74
CA PRO A 59 -23.75 0.37 -1.03
C PRO A 59 -24.64 0.27 0.22
N ALA A 60 -25.80 0.89 0.18
CA ALA A 60 -26.85 0.62 1.16
C ALA A 60 -27.19 -0.90 1.17
N PRO A 61 -27.51 -1.50 2.33
CA PRO A 61 -27.69 -0.87 3.66
C PRO A 61 -26.41 -0.77 4.50
N PHE A 62 -25.22 -0.99 3.94
CA PHE A 62 -23.94 -0.96 4.67
C PHE A 62 -23.36 0.45 4.83
N ASN A 63 -24.03 1.44 4.24
CA ASN A 63 -23.75 2.86 4.35
C ASN A 63 -25.07 3.61 4.61
N GLN A 64 -25.03 4.52 5.58
CA GLN A 64 -26.12 5.43 5.91
C GLN A 64 -25.54 6.78 6.35
N THR A 65 -26.36 7.83 6.38
CA THR A 65 -25.90 9.14 6.87
C THR A 65 -25.34 9.02 8.29
N GLY A 66 -24.07 9.40 8.45
CA GLY A 66 -23.37 9.38 9.73
C GLY A 66 -22.94 7.99 10.21
N ALA A 67 -23.09 6.91 9.42
CA ALA A 67 -22.53 5.61 9.80
C ALA A 67 -22.19 4.71 8.62
N VAL A 68 -21.07 4.00 8.71
CA VAL A 68 -20.61 3.04 7.69
C VAL A 68 -20.20 1.72 8.33
N PHE A 69 -20.60 0.61 7.71
CA PHE A 69 -20.32 -0.77 8.14
C PHE A 69 -20.77 -1.08 9.58
N VAL A 70 -21.94 -0.58 9.98
CA VAL A 70 -22.55 -0.90 11.28
C VAL A 70 -22.87 -2.40 11.32
N ASN A 71 -22.48 -3.10 12.40
CA ASN A 71 -22.67 -4.53 12.59
C ASN A 71 -22.26 -5.36 11.35
N SER A 72 -21.12 -5.03 10.74
CA SER A 72 -20.73 -5.59 9.43
C SER A 72 -19.41 -6.34 9.50
N THR A 73 -19.39 -7.54 8.90
CA THR A 73 -18.18 -8.28 8.58
C THR A 73 -17.76 -7.97 7.16
N ILE A 74 -16.51 -7.55 6.95
CA ILE A 74 -15.90 -7.19 5.67
C ILE A 74 -14.81 -8.21 5.37
N ARG A 75 -14.79 -8.80 4.18
CA ARG A 75 -13.84 -9.83 3.74
C ARG A 75 -13.16 -9.39 2.46
N GLN A 76 -11.83 -9.35 2.51
CA GLN A 76 -10.99 -8.78 1.46
C GLN A 76 -9.87 -9.75 1.13
N THR A 77 -9.58 -9.93 -0.16
CA THR A 77 -8.46 -10.75 -0.64
C THR A 77 -7.31 -9.88 -1.12
N LEU A 78 -6.08 -10.32 -0.89
CA LEU A 78 -4.85 -9.56 -1.11
C LEU A 78 -3.79 -10.47 -1.76
N TYR A 79 -3.08 -9.96 -2.77
CA TYR A 79 -2.04 -10.68 -3.51
C TYR A 79 -0.68 -10.43 -2.89
N MET A 80 -0.08 -11.48 -2.31
CA MET A 80 1.19 -11.40 -1.58
C MET A 80 2.37 -11.33 -2.54
N THR A 81 3.33 -10.46 -2.25
CA THR A 81 4.47 -10.15 -3.10
C THR A 81 5.79 -10.72 -2.57
N THR A 82 5.76 -11.44 -1.45
CA THR A 82 6.95 -12.10 -0.88
C THR A 82 6.62 -13.34 -0.04
N ASP A 83 7.61 -14.20 0.13
CA ASP A 83 7.56 -15.36 1.01
C ASP A 83 7.87 -14.96 2.46
N ALA A 84 7.12 -15.48 3.42
CA ALA A 84 7.43 -15.32 4.84
C ALA A 84 6.80 -16.41 5.70
N ARG A 85 7.34 -16.58 6.91
CA ARG A 85 6.74 -17.44 7.93
C ARG A 85 5.85 -16.69 8.90
N GLN A 86 6.05 -15.38 8.99
CA GLN A 86 5.39 -14.52 9.95
C GLN A 86 4.97 -13.23 9.27
N ILE A 87 3.76 -12.79 9.60
CA ILE A 87 3.17 -11.57 9.07
C ILE A 87 2.60 -10.71 10.20
N ARG A 88 2.34 -9.44 9.91
CA ARG A 88 1.47 -8.56 10.70
C ARG A 88 0.68 -7.64 9.78
N LEU A 89 -0.45 -7.13 10.25
CA LEU A 89 -1.39 -6.35 9.46
C LEU A 89 -1.35 -4.88 9.89
N LYS A 90 -1.48 -3.98 8.91
CA LYS A 90 -1.62 -2.53 9.11
C LYS A 90 -3.02 -2.08 8.71
N PHE A 91 -3.72 -1.43 9.65
CA PHE A 91 -5.02 -0.80 9.44
C PHE A 91 -4.89 0.72 9.59
N SER A 92 -5.38 1.47 8.61
CA SER A 92 -5.30 2.92 8.55
C SER A 92 -6.65 3.57 8.79
N ASN A 93 -6.66 4.59 9.64
CA ASN A 93 -7.75 5.53 9.82
C ASN A 93 -7.32 6.97 9.48
N VAL A 94 -6.31 7.11 8.62
CA VAL A 94 -5.67 8.39 8.31
C VAL A 94 -6.64 9.45 7.73
N PHE A 95 -7.72 9.01 7.08
CA PHE A 95 -8.79 9.87 6.55
C PHE A 95 -10.14 9.69 7.23
N GLY A 96 -10.21 8.91 8.32
CA GLY A 96 -11.48 8.65 8.99
C GLY A 96 -11.97 9.85 9.79
N GLY A 97 -13.24 10.19 9.67
CA GLY A 97 -13.86 11.30 10.44
C GLY A 97 -14.17 10.96 11.90
N SER A 98 -14.00 9.71 12.31
CA SER A 98 -14.23 9.19 13.66
C SER A 98 -13.27 8.03 13.94
N ASN A 99 -13.22 7.56 15.19
CA ASN A 99 -12.43 6.36 15.51
C ASN A 99 -12.92 5.16 14.70
N LEU A 100 -11.99 4.36 14.16
CA LEU A 100 -12.29 3.07 13.54
C LEU A 100 -12.35 1.98 14.63
N PRO A 101 -13.54 1.42 14.95
CA PRO A 101 -13.70 0.49 16.08
C PRO A 101 -13.68 -0.96 15.60
N ILE A 102 -12.48 -1.48 15.36
CA ILE A 102 -12.27 -2.88 14.98
C ILE A 102 -12.63 -3.79 16.16
N THR A 103 -13.65 -4.62 15.98
CA THR A 103 -14.12 -5.56 17.02
C THR A 103 -13.40 -6.90 16.96
N ALA A 104 -13.17 -7.43 15.75
CA ALA A 104 -12.44 -8.67 15.55
C ALA A 104 -11.81 -8.72 14.15
N VAL A 105 -10.67 -9.39 14.02
CA VAL A 105 -9.99 -9.63 12.74
C VAL A 105 -9.50 -11.07 12.66
N THR A 106 -9.61 -11.67 11.48
CA THR A 106 -8.99 -12.96 11.14
C THR A 106 -8.24 -12.86 9.83
N VAL A 107 -7.24 -13.74 9.68
CA VAL A 107 -6.57 -14.05 8.42
C VAL A 107 -6.83 -15.51 8.06
N ALA A 108 -6.96 -15.81 6.77
CA ALA A 108 -7.14 -17.17 6.26
C ALA A 108 -6.64 -17.26 4.81
N LEU A 109 -6.51 -18.47 4.29
CA LEU A 109 -6.37 -18.71 2.86
C LEU A 109 -7.77 -18.74 2.21
N PRO A 110 -7.96 -18.11 1.04
CA PRO A 110 -9.19 -18.26 0.28
C PRO A 110 -9.31 -19.69 -0.27
N LEU A 111 -10.53 -20.08 -0.63
CA LEU A 111 -10.72 -21.30 -1.41
C LEU A 111 -10.08 -21.12 -2.80
N ASN A 112 -9.37 -22.15 -3.27
CA ASN A 112 -8.79 -22.23 -4.62
C ASN A 112 -7.84 -21.08 -5.03
N GLN A 113 -7.18 -20.40 -4.07
CA GLN A 113 -6.29 -19.25 -4.36
C GLN A 113 -6.96 -18.16 -5.22
N THR A 114 -8.29 -18.00 -5.09
CA THR A 114 -9.05 -17.10 -5.95
C THR A 114 -9.13 -15.71 -5.33
N ALA A 115 -8.72 -14.68 -6.07
CA ALA A 115 -8.95 -13.29 -5.67
C ALA A 115 -10.44 -12.94 -5.81
N GLY A 116 -10.92 -12.03 -4.97
CA GLY A 116 -12.29 -11.55 -5.03
C GLY A 116 -13.36 -12.53 -4.53
N ILE A 117 -12.98 -13.62 -3.87
CA ILE A 117 -13.90 -14.65 -3.37
C ILE A 117 -14.29 -14.42 -1.90
N HIS A 118 -15.50 -14.82 -1.49
CA HIS A 118 -15.95 -14.71 -0.09
C HIS A 118 -15.80 -16.03 0.72
N GLN A 119 -15.32 -17.08 0.08
CA GLN A 119 -15.06 -18.41 0.65
C GLN A 119 -13.61 -18.53 1.11
N ILE A 120 -13.42 -19.09 2.31
CA ILE A 120 -12.11 -19.33 2.91
C ILE A 120 -11.94 -20.81 3.25
N GLN A 121 -10.69 -21.23 3.49
CA GLN A 121 -10.36 -22.54 4.02
C GLN A 121 -10.46 -22.52 5.55
N PRO A 122 -11.48 -23.15 6.18
CA PRO A 122 -11.76 -22.94 7.61
C PRO A 122 -10.61 -23.34 8.54
N ARG A 123 -9.82 -24.35 8.15
CA ARG A 123 -8.67 -24.82 8.93
C ARG A 123 -7.49 -23.85 8.97
N THR A 124 -7.51 -22.82 8.13
CA THR A 124 -6.43 -21.81 8.04
C THR A 124 -6.76 -20.53 8.81
N VAL A 125 -7.96 -20.43 9.39
CA VAL A 125 -8.40 -19.23 10.10
C VAL A 125 -7.52 -19.00 11.33
N GLN A 126 -6.88 -17.84 11.40
CA GLN A 126 -6.11 -17.40 12.54
C GLN A 126 -6.62 -16.02 13.01
N LYS A 127 -6.80 -15.87 14.32
CA LYS A 127 -7.17 -14.60 14.94
C LYS A 127 -5.99 -13.62 14.89
N VAL A 128 -6.30 -12.36 14.62
CA VAL A 128 -5.36 -11.24 14.67
C VAL A 128 -5.63 -10.44 15.95
N THR A 129 -4.57 -10.07 16.67
CA THR A 129 -4.66 -9.30 17.92
C THR A 129 -3.85 -8.01 17.84
N PHE A 130 -4.12 -7.09 18.76
CA PHE A 130 -3.44 -5.82 18.93
C PHE A 130 -3.04 -5.66 20.40
N GLY A 131 -1.75 -5.76 20.71
CA GLY A 131 -1.28 -5.75 22.10
C GLY A 131 -1.92 -6.87 22.94
N GLY A 132 -2.18 -8.03 22.34
CA GLY A 132 -2.82 -9.19 22.94
C GLY A 132 -4.35 -9.14 23.03
N LYS A 133 -5.00 -8.07 22.54
CA LYS A 133 -6.48 -7.93 22.52
C LYS A 133 -7.04 -8.22 21.12
N GLU A 134 -8.25 -8.78 21.04
CA GLU A 134 -8.90 -9.08 19.74
C GLU A 134 -9.47 -7.83 19.06
N SER A 135 -9.68 -6.74 19.81
CA SER A 135 -10.29 -5.50 19.36
C SER A 135 -9.34 -4.30 19.53
N ILE A 136 -9.50 -3.29 18.69
CA ILE A 136 -8.80 -2.00 18.80
C ILE A 136 -9.71 -0.86 18.32
N SER A 137 -9.59 0.30 18.97
CA SER A 137 -10.17 1.56 18.48
C SER A 137 -9.04 2.44 17.97
N ILE A 138 -9.04 2.73 16.67
CA ILE A 138 -7.98 3.50 16.00
C ILE A 138 -8.47 4.94 15.89
N PRO A 139 -7.82 5.93 16.53
CA PRO A 139 -8.22 7.33 16.41
C PRO A 139 -8.24 7.84 14.96
N ASN A 140 -8.98 8.92 14.69
CA ASN A 140 -8.84 9.69 13.45
C ASN A 140 -7.35 10.01 13.19
N GLY A 141 -6.91 9.90 11.94
CA GLY A 141 -5.54 10.23 11.55
C GLY A 141 -4.50 9.16 11.89
N ALA A 142 -4.86 8.14 12.68
CA ALA A 142 -3.92 7.15 13.20
C ALA A 142 -3.86 5.87 12.35
N LEU A 143 -2.83 5.07 12.61
CA LEU A 143 -2.60 3.75 12.06
C LEU A 143 -2.46 2.75 13.21
N ALA A 144 -2.88 1.50 13.00
CA ALA A 144 -2.64 0.40 13.92
C ALA A 144 -1.90 -0.73 13.24
N VAL A 145 -0.97 -1.34 13.98
CA VAL A 145 -0.21 -2.52 13.59
C VAL A 145 -0.64 -3.67 14.50
N SER A 146 -0.96 -4.82 13.93
CA SER A 146 -1.29 -6.02 14.71
C SER A 146 -0.06 -6.61 15.40
N ASP A 147 -0.30 -7.47 16.38
CA ASP A 147 0.72 -8.41 16.85
C ASP A 147 1.14 -9.34 15.69
N PRO A 148 2.39 -9.84 15.66
CA PRO A 148 2.82 -10.82 14.66
C PRO A 148 2.00 -12.11 14.72
N LEU A 149 1.87 -12.79 13.57
CA LEU A 149 1.24 -14.10 13.44
C LEU A 149 2.20 -15.09 12.78
N ASN A 150 2.23 -16.33 13.25
CA ASN A 150 2.86 -17.46 12.54
C ASN A 150 1.93 -17.94 11.40
N PHE A 151 1.82 -17.14 10.36
CA PHE A 151 1.00 -17.43 9.18
C PHE A 151 1.92 -17.45 7.94
N PRO A 152 2.35 -18.64 7.48
CA PRO A 152 3.22 -18.74 6.32
C PRO A 152 2.52 -18.27 5.05
N ILE A 153 3.19 -17.41 4.29
CA ILE A 153 2.76 -16.92 2.99
C ILE A 153 3.84 -17.18 1.94
N LYS A 154 3.42 -17.23 0.67
CA LYS A 154 4.29 -17.27 -0.49
C LYS A 154 4.06 -16.03 -1.37
N ALA A 155 5.05 -15.62 -2.14
CA ALA A 155 4.85 -14.73 -3.27
C ALA A 155 3.81 -15.33 -4.21
N GLU A 156 3.00 -14.46 -4.81
CA GLU A 156 1.89 -14.79 -5.69
C GLU A 156 0.72 -15.54 -4.99
N GLN A 157 0.75 -15.63 -3.66
CA GLN A 157 -0.35 -16.22 -2.89
C GLN A 157 -1.46 -15.21 -2.62
N ILE A 158 -2.71 -15.66 -2.65
CA ILE A 158 -3.84 -14.86 -2.16
C ILE A 158 -4.06 -15.14 -0.68
N VAL A 159 -4.21 -14.07 0.09
CA VAL A 159 -4.58 -14.11 1.52
C VAL A 159 -5.90 -13.38 1.71
N THR A 160 -6.76 -13.92 2.57
CA THR A 160 -8.02 -13.28 2.97
C THR A 160 -7.89 -12.66 4.34
N VAL A 161 -8.24 -11.39 4.48
CA VAL A 161 -8.45 -10.72 5.77
C VAL A 161 -9.93 -10.45 5.96
N THR A 162 -10.46 -10.86 7.11
CA THR A 162 -11.85 -10.60 7.49
C THR A 162 -11.90 -9.75 8.74
N THR A 163 -12.59 -8.61 8.68
CA THR A 163 -12.72 -7.63 9.77
C THR A 163 -14.18 -7.49 10.16
N TYR A 164 -14.48 -7.45 11.45
CA TYR A 164 -15.82 -7.16 11.95
C TYR A 164 -15.85 -5.85 12.72
N LEU A 165 -16.82 -5.00 12.38
CA LEU A 165 -17.12 -3.74 13.05
C LEU A 165 -18.51 -3.86 13.69
N ALA A 166 -18.58 -4.05 15.00
CA ALA A 166 -19.87 -4.16 15.70
C ALA A 166 -20.67 -2.85 15.62
N SER A 167 -20.01 -1.71 15.84
CA SER A 167 -20.64 -0.38 15.82
C SER A 167 -20.48 0.37 14.50
N GLY A 168 -19.62 -0.09 13.59
CA GLY A 168 -19.22 0.68 12.40
C GLY A 168 -18.46 1.97 12.75
N GLN A 169 -18.06 2.74 11.73
CA GLN A 169 -17.59 4.12 11.92
C GLN A 169 -18.77 5.08 11.92
N THR A 170 -18.70 6.14 12.73
CA THR A 170 -19.81 7.09 12.94
C THR A 170 -19.72 8.33 12.05
N THR A 171 -19.07 8.20 10.89
CA THR A 171 -18.96 9.23 9.85
C THR A 171 -18.88 8.56 8.48
N ASN A 172 -19.29 9.24 7.42
CA ASN A 172 -19.11 8.76 6.05
C ASN A 172 -17.69 9.03 5.49
N SER A 173 -16.86 9.81 6.19
CA SER A 173 -15.43 9.93 5.89
C SER A 173 -14.72 8.70 6.46
N ILE A 174 -14.36 7.76 5.59
CA ILE A 174 -13.64 6.53 5.95
C ILE A 174 -12.40 6.37 5.05
N THR A 175 -11.41 5.61 5.53
CA THR A 175 -10.24 5.24 4.73
C THR A 175 -10.51 4.00 3.88
N SER A 176 -10.25 4.10 2.59
CA SER A 176 -10.34 2.99 1.63
C SER A 176 -9.27 3.12 0.56
N HIS A 177 -9.32 2.22 -0.41
CA HIS A 177 -8.64 2.30 -1.68
C HIS A 177 -9.62 1.82 -2.77
N PRO A 178 -10.37 2.74 -3.42
CA PRO A 178 -11.36 2.38 -4.42
C PRO A 178 -10.77 1.80 -5.70
N GLY A 179 -9.49 2.06 -5.97
CA GLY A 179 -8.72 1.58 -7.10
C GLY A 179 -8.47 0.07 -7.15
N SER A 180 -8.83 -0.69 -6.10
CA SER A 180 -8.29 -2.04 -5.82
C SER A 180 -8.41 -3.09 -6.94
N ARG A 181 -9.38 -2.96 -7.86
CA ARG A 181 -9.76 -3.98 -8.87
C ARG A 181 -9.98 -5.39 -8.28
N THR A 182 -10.27 -5.47 -6.98
CA THR A 182 -10.45 -6.72 -6.27
C THR A 182 -11.74 -6.65 -5.48
N THR A 183 -12.66 -7.59 -5.73
CA THR A 183 -13.95 -7.63 -5.07
C THR A 183 -13.78 -7.93 -3.58
N SER A 184 -14.22 -7.00 -2.74
CA SER A 184 -14.44 -7.23 -1.32
C SER A 184 -15.92 -7.54 -1.08
N TRP A 185 -16.20 -8.35 -0.06
CA TRP A 185 -17.53 -8.79 0.29
C TRP A 185 -17.88 -8.45 1.72
N TRP A 186 -19.17 -8.27 2.02
CA TRP A 186 -19.61 -8.04 3.39
C TRP A 186 -20.98 -8.62 3.68
N GLN A 187 -21.23 -8.80 4.97
CA GLN A 187 -22.53 -9.21 5.50
C GLN A 187 -22.75 -8.60 6.89
N PHE A 188 -23.99 -8.59 7.35
CA PHE A 188 -24.29 -8.26 8.74
C PHE A 188 -23.87 -9.37 9.72
N GLY A 189 -23.65 -8.98 10.97
CA GLY A 189 -23.24 -9.85 12.07
C GLY A 189 -21.77 -10.20 12.05
N ASN A 190 -21.32 -10.85 13.13
CA ASN A 190 -19.95 -11.33 13.26
C ASN A 190 -19.78 -12.67 12.53
N ALA A 191 -19.08 -12.66 11.40
CA ALA A 191 -18.79 -13.82 10.58
C ALA A 191 -17.30 -14.00 10.29
N VAL A 192 -16.43 -13.47 11.16
CA VAL A 192 -14.96 -13.45 10.90
C VAL A 192 -14.35 -14.85 10.69
N SER A 193 -14.96 -15.89 11.27
CA SER A 193 -14.51 -17.29 11.11
C SER A 193 -15.40 -18.12 10.18
N ALA A 194 -16.43 -17.54 9.56
CA ALA A 194 -17.35 -18.27 8.70
C ALA A 194 -16.65 -18.74 7.42
N ALA A 195 -16.84 -20.01 7.05
CA ALA A 195 -16.28 -20.62 5.85
C ALA A 195 -16.66 -19.86 4.57
N SER A 196 -17.86 -19.29 4.54
CA SER A 196 -18.37 -18.41 3.48
C SER A 196 -19.24 -17.33 4.12
N LEU A 197 -19.24 -16.13 3.52
CA LEU A 197 -20.24 -15.13 3.89
C LEU A 197 -21.63 -15.50 3.34
N ALA A 198 -22.69 -15.14 4.08
CA ALA A 198 -24.08 -15.19 3.67
C ALA A 198 -24.38 -14.01 2.72
N ILE A 199 -24.26 -14.29 1.42
CA ILE A 199 -24.51 -13.34 0.34
C ILE A 199 -25.88 -13.64 -0.26
N THR A 200 -26.83 -12.73 -0.08
CA THR A 200 -28.16 -12.78 -0.68
C THR A 200 -28.29 -11.86 -1.88
N ASP A 201 -27.50 -10.79 -1.94
CA ASP A 201 -27.45 -9.86 -3.06
C ASP A 201 -26.04 -9.29 -3.23
N ALA A 202 -25.35 -9.72 -4.30
CA ALA A 202 -23.98 -9.29 -4.57
C ALA A 202 -23.87 -7.79 -4.89
N SER A 203 -24.92 -7.16 -5.42
CA SER A 203 -24.89 -5.74 -5.80
C SER A 203 -24.84 -4.80 -4.60
N THR A 204 -25.35 -5.25 -3.45
CA THR A 204 -25.32 -4.51 -2.18
C THR A 204 -24.29 -5.04 -1.19
N GLN A 205 -23.84 -6.28 -1.37
CA GLN A 205 -22.89 -6.97 -0.48
C GLN A 205 -21.46 -7.08 -1.01
N SER A 206 -21.14 -6.37 -2.09
CA SER A 206 -19.77 -6.35 -2.63
C SER A 206 -19.45 -5.08 -3.42
N ALA A 207 -18.16 -4.79 -3.54
CA ALA A 207 -17.60 -3.83 -4.49
C ALA A 207 -16.12 -4.10 -4.72
N ALA A 208 -15.57 -3.62 -5.84
CA ALA A 208 -14.16 -3.78 -6.18
C ALA A 208 -13.26 -2.73 -5.48
N HIS A 209 -13.33 -2.68 -4.15
CA HIS A 209 -12.62 -1.73 -3.29
C HIS A 209 -11.98 -2.45 -2.11
N TRP A 210 -10.89 -1.89 -1.57
CA TRP A 210 -10.38 -2.25 -0.25
C TRP A 210 -10.74 -1.18 0.77
N TYR A 211 -11.08 -1.56 1.99
CA TYR A 211 -11.42 -0.69 3.10
C TYR A 211 -10.49 -0.96 4.29
N PHE A 212 -10.03 0.12 4.93
CA PHE A 212 -9.24 0.13 6.18
C PHE A 212 -7.85 -0.53 6.17
N LEU A 213 -7.60 -1.56 5.38
CA LEU A 213 -6.28 -2.18 5.25
C LEU A 213 -5.35 -1.31 4.42
N SER A 214 -4.13 -1.09 4.91
CA SER A 214 -3.09 -0.34 4.19
C SER A 214 -1.85 -1.17 3.87
N SER A 215 -1.55 -2.20 4.67
CA SER A 215 -0.44 -3.13 4.38
C SER A 215 -0.57 -4.48 5.10
N ILE A 216 0.05 -5.51 4.53
CA ILE A 216 0.49 -6.72 5.22
C ILE A 216 2.01 -6.73 5.17
N GLU A 217 2.64 -6.79 6.34
CA GLU A 217 4.09 -6.84 6.46
C GLU A 217 4.54 -8.27 6.75
N ALA A 218 5.62 -8.67 6.12
CA ALA A 218 6.27 -9.97 6.24
C ALA A 218 7.60 -9.86 6.97
N TRP A 219 7.85 -10.77 7.91
CA TRP A 219 9.14 -10.90 8.56
C TRP A 219 10.07 -11.79 7.73
N VAL A 220 11.13 -11.19 7.19
CA VAL A 220 11.97 -11.80 6.14
C VAL A 220 13.46 -11.69 6.48
N PRO A 221 14.34 -12.48 5.84
CA PRO A 221 15.78 -12.30 5.98
C PRO A 221 16.25 -10.93 5.45
N PRO A 222 17.42 -10.42 5.91
CA PRO A 222 17.97 -9.13 5.48
C PRO A 222 18.19 -9.00 3.96
N SER A 223 18.32 -10.12 3.25
CA SER A 223 18.48 -10.14 1.79
C SER A 223 17.22 -9.69 1.03
N THR A 224 16.05 -9.71 1.67
CA THR A 224 14.77 -9.32 1.06
C THR A 224 14.48 -7.84 1.30
N GLY A 225 13.93 -7.15 0.30
CA GLY A 225 13.51 -5.75 0.40
C GLY A 225 12.34 -5.46 -0.54
N SER A 226 11.74 -4.27 -0.45
CA SER A 226 10.60 -3.89 -1.29
C SER A 226 10.96 -2.84 -2.36
N LEU A 227 10.28 -2.96 -3.50
CA LEU A 227 10.06 -1.87 -4.43
C LEU A 227 8.71 -1.21 -4.09
N ILE A 228 8.74 0.07 -3.71
CA ILE A 228 7.53 0.88 -3.51
C ILE A 228 7.29 1.73 -4.74
N ILE A 229 6.07 1.66 -5.29
CA ILE A 229 5.71 2.38 -6.51
C ILE A 229 4.69 3.47 -6.17
N VAL A 230 5.07 4.72 -6.40
CA VAL A 230 4.21 5.90 -6.33
C VAL A 230 3.73 6.19 -7.75
N GLY A 231 2.41 6.28 -7.95
CA GLY A 231 1.86 6.53 -9.27
C GLY A 231 0.37 6.83 -9.31
N ASP A 232 -0.16 6.82 -10.52
CA ASP A 232 -1.56 7.17 -10.82
C ASP A 232 -2.43 5.95 -11.23
N SER A 233 -3.52 6.18 -11.97
CA SER A 233 -4.47 5.16 -12.44
C SER A 233 -3.81 4.08 -13.28
N ILE A 234 -2.74 4.39 -14.00
CA ILE A 234 -2.04 3.42 -14.84
C ILE A 234 -1.37 2.37 -13.94
N THR A 235 -0.69 2.79 -12.88
CA THR A 235 -0.06 1.88 -11.92
C THR A 235 -1.07 1.23 -10.98
N ASP A 236 -2.09 1.97 -10.57
CA ASP A 236 -3.21 1.46 -9.77
C ASP A 236 -3.93 0.32 -10.50
N GLY A 237 -3.99 0.36 -11.83
CA GLY A 237 -4.45 -0.76 -12.68
C GLY A 237 -5.79 -0.51 -13.37
N ARG A 238 -6.14 0.74 -13.70
CA ARG A 238 -7.30 1.06 -14.53
C ARG A 238 -7.15 0.44 -15.92
N GLY A 239 -8.10 -0.39 -16.33
CA GLY A 239 -8.04 -1.15 -17.60
C GLY A 239 -7.64 -2.62 -17.40
N SER A 240 -7.19 -2.99 -16.19
CA SER A 240 -6.96 -4.39 -15.82
C SER A 240 -8.30 -5.11 -15.56
N THR A 241 -8.24 -6.44 -15.52
CA THR A 241 -9.42 -7.28 -15.27
C THR A 241 -9.62 -7.42 -13.77
N ASN A 242 -10.84 -7.10 -13.29
CA ASN A 242 -11.17 -7.30 -11.88
C ASN A 242 -10.89 -8.75 -11.44
N ASN A 243 -10.29 -8.91 -10.26
CA ASN A 243 -9.92 -10.19 -9.65
C ASN A 243 -8.87 -11.03 -10.40
N ALA A 244 -8.23 -10.50 -11.44
CA ALA A 244 -7.25 -11.26 -12.22
C ALA A 244 -5.80 -11.03 -11.80
N ASN A 245 -5.51 -10.00 -10.99
CA ASN A 245 -4.14 -9.57 -10.64
C ASN A 245 -3.25 -9.39 -11.88
N ASN A 246 -3.75 -8.65 -12.89
CA ASN A 246 -3.10 -8.46 -14.19
C ASN A 246 -2.81 -6.99 -14.52
N ARG A 247 -2.59 -6.16 -13.49
CA ARG A 247 -1.92 -4.85 -13.64
C ARG A 247 -0.41 -5.05 -13.74
N TRP A 248 0.31 -4.06 -14.28
CA TRP A 248 1.74 -4.23 -14.54
C TRP A 248 2.60 -4.55 -13.31
N PRO A 249 2.33 -4.05 -12.08
CA PRO A 249 3.12 -4.44 -10.91
C PRO A 249 2.93 -5.92 -10.53
N ASP A 250 1.71 -6.45 -10.68
CA ASP A 250 1.42 -7.87 -10.42
C ASP A 250 2.14 -8.77 -11.44
N LEU A 251 2.14 -8.37 -12.72
CA LEU A 251 2.85 -9.10 -13.79
C LEU A 251 4.37 -8.96 -13.67
N LEU A 252 4.86 -7.82 -13.19
CA LEU A 252 6.28 -7.64 -12.88
C LEU A 252 6.69 -8.58 -11.75
N LEU A 253 5.90 -8.70 -10.67
CA LEU A 253 6.17 -9.64 -9.58
C LEU A 253 6.38 -11.06 -10.10
N GLN A 254 5.46 -11.58 -10.93
CA GLN A 254 5.58 -12.91 -11.52
C GLN A 254 6.89 -13.08 -12.29
N ARG A 255 7.36 -12.02 -12.96
CA ARG A 255 8.64 -12.03 -13.66
C ARG A 255 9.84 -11.98 -12.70
N LEU A 256 9.77 -11.20 -11.62
CA LEU A 256 10.82 -11.14 -10.58
C LEU A 256 11.03 -12.51 -9.92
N GLN A 257 9.95 -13.25 -9.66
CA GLN A 257 9.99 -14.57 -9.02
C GLN A 257 10.69 -15.64 -9.88
N LYS A 258 10.76 -15.46 -11.21
CA LYS A 258 11.45 -16.39 -12.12
C LYS A 258 12.97 -16.36 -11.99
N TYR A 259 13.56 -15.32 -11.38
CA TYR A 259 15.02 -15.15 -11.31
C TYR A 259 15.53 -15.09 -9.87
N PRO A 260 16.55 -15.89 -9.51
CA PRO A 260 17.14 -15.87 -8.17
C PRO A 260 17.65 -14.49 -7.71
N SER A 261 18.11 -13.65 -8.64
CA SER A 261 18.63 -12.31 -8.36
C SER A 261 17.56 -11.28 -7.99
N THR A 262 16.29 -11.56 -8.27
CA THR A 262 15.18 -10.61 -8.06
C THR A 262 14.02 -11.17 -7.25
N ARG A 263 13.92 -12.49 -7.05
CA ARG A 263 12.83 -13.13 -6.29
C ARG A 263 12.69 -12.65 -4.84
N SER A 264 13.74 -12.03 -4.28
CA SER A 264 13.74 -11.43 -2.95
C SER A 264 13.25 -9.98 -2.92
N ILE A 265 12.69 -9.48 -4.03
CA ILE A 265 12.14 -8.13 -4.13
C ILE A 265 10.63 -8.24 -4.05
N SER A 266 10.04 -7.71 -2.97
CA SER A 266 8.60 -7.54 -2.85
C SER A 266 8.15 -6.26 -3.56
N ILE A 267 6.85 -6.14 -3.86
CA ILE A 267 6.27 -4.95 -4.49
C ILE A 267 5.17 -4.39 -3.59
N GLY A 268 5.21 -3.08 -3.34
CA GLY A 268 4.12 -2.30 -2.77
C GLY A 268 3.60 -1.31 -3.81
N ASN A 269 2.30 -1.39 -4.13
CA ASN A 269 1.66 -0.49 -5.09
C ASN A 269 0.93 0.63 -4.34
N LEU A 270 1.58 1.78 -4.24
CA LEU A 270 1.06 2.97 -3.58
C LEU A 270 0.56 3.98 -4.61
N ALA A 271 0.01 3.49 -5.72
CA ALA A 271 -0.63 4.32 -6.72
C ALA A 271 -2.11 4.55 -6.42
N ALA A 272 -2.67 5.62 -6.96
CA ALA A 272 -4.11 5.87 -6.93
C ALA A 272 -4.58 6.55 -8.21
N GLY A 273 -5.70 6.08 -8.76
CA GLY A 273 -6.32 6.72 -9.92
C GLY A 273 -6.52 8.22 -9.73
N GLY A 274 -6.23 9.04 -10.74
CA GLY A 274 -6.38 10.50 -10.66
C GLY A 274 -5.44 11.20 -9.68
N ASN A 275 -4.44 10.52 -9.11
CA ASN A 275 -3.42 11.17 -8.28
C ASN A 275 -2.50 12.07 -9.12
N ARG A 276 -1.98 13.12 -8.49
CA ARG A 276 -1.18 14.18 -9.10
C ARG A 276 0.00 14.48 -8.20
N ILE A 277 1.11 14.94 -8.77
CA ILE A 277 2.30 15.32 -8.02
C ILE A 277 2.14 16.68 -7.35
N LEU A 278 1.57 17.67 -8.06
CA LEU A 278 1.62 19.08 -7.66
C LEU A 278 0.39 19.56 -6.88
N ALA A 279 -0.71 18.82 -6.92
CA ALA A 279 -1.97 19.21 -6.29
C ALA A 279 -2.77 17.97 -5.88
N ASP A 280 -3.59 18.08 -4.84
CA ASP A 280 -4.45 16.96 -4.43
C ASP A 280 -5.42 16.58 -5.54
N GLY A 281 -5.63 15.29 -5.78
CA GLY A 281 -6.57 14.77 -6.78
C GLY A 281 -7.56 13.84 -6.09
N LEU A 282 -7.65 12.60 -6.56
CA LEU A 282 -8.26 11.54 -5.76
C LEU A 282 -7.27 11.10 -4.66
N GLY A 283 -7.27 11.86 -3.57
CA GLY A 283 -6.33 11.74 -2.46
C GLY A 283 -5.22 12.80 -2.50
N PRO A 284 -4.37 12.87 -1.44
CA PRO A 284 -3.31 13.86 -1.35
C PRO A 284 -2.30 13.75 -2.49
N ASN A 285 -1.72 14.87 -2.87
CA ASN A 285 -0.67 14.94 -3.88
C ASN A 285 0.52 14.00 -3.56
N ALA A 286 1.15 13.46 -4.60
CA ALA A 286 2.19 12.44 -4.49
C ALA A 286 3.44 12.93 -3.76
N TRP A 287 3.82 14.20 -3.95
CA TRP A 287 4.94 14.79 -3.23
C TRP A 287 4.68 14.81 -1.72
N GLY A 288 3.51 15.32 -1.30
CA GLY A 288 3.13 15.43 0.11
C GLY A 288 2.87 14.10 0.82
N ARG A 289 2.91 12.96 0.11
CA ARG A 289 2.73 11.63 0.69
C ARG A 289 3.98 10.75 0.66
N ILE A 290 5.15 11.24 0.22
CA ILE A 290 6.39 10.44 0.21
C ILE A 290 6.76 9.91 1.59
N ASP A 291 6.66 10.74 2.63
CA ASP A 291 6.92 10.30 4.01
C ASP A 291 6.02 9.13 4.42
N ARG A 292 4.72 9.22 4.12
CA ARG A 292 3.72 8.23 4.51
C ARG A 292 3.80 6.96 3.67
N ASP A 293 3.88 7.12 2.35
CA ASP A 293 3.69 6.03 1.39
C ASP A 293 5.02 5.42 0.93
N VAL A 294 6.17 6.02 1.27
CA VAL A 294 7.49 5.43 1.01
C VAL A 294 8.29 5.31 2.30
N LEU A 295 8.59 6.42 2.98
CA LEU A 295 9.59 6.42 4.06
C LEU A 295 9.11 5.71 5.34
N ALA A 296 7.80 5.73 5.62
CA ALA A 296 7.20 5.04 6.76
C ALA A 296 6.94 3.55 6.53
N HIS A 297 7.19 3.05 5.32
CA HIS A 297 7.11 1.63 4.99
C HIS A 297 8.42 0.92 5.37
N PRO A 298 8.37 -0.29 5.94
CA PRO A 298 9.58 -0.96 6.38
C PRO A 298 10.28 -1.67 5.21
N GLY A 299 11.62 -1.70 5.27
CA GLY A 299 12.43 -2.50 4.36
C GLY A 299 12.37 -2.07 2.89
N VAL A 300 12.03 -0.80 2.63
CA VAL A 300 12.09 -0.18 1.29
C VAL A 300 13.53 -0.21 0.82
N ARG A 301 13.76 -0.92 -0.29
CA ARG A 301 15.06 -1.00 -0.96
C ARG A 301 15.10 -0.18 -2.24
N TYR A 302 13.96 -0.03 -2.91
CA TYR A 302 13.83 0.75 -4.13
C TYR A 302 12.51 1.52 -4.08
N ALA A 303 12.52 2.72 -4.65
CA ALA A 303 11.30 3.46 -4.95
C ALA A 303 11.16 3.67 -6.45
N MET A 304 9.93 3.85 -6.92
CA MET A 304 9.66 4.24 -8.30
C MET A 304 8.58 5.30 -8.35
N ILE A 305 8.81 6.34 -9.16
CA ILE A 305 7.81 7.36 -9.49
C ILE A 305 7.35 7.11 -10.93
N PHE A 306 6.08 6.79 -11.08
CA PHE A 306 5.39 6.73 -12.38
C PHE A 306 4.10 7.53 -12.29
N GLU A 307 4.23 8.86 -12.41
CA GLU A 307 3.16 9.82 -12.21
C GLU A 307 3.39 11.08 -13.06
N GLY A 308 2.47 12.04 -13.02
CA GLY A 308 2.55 13.31 -13.76
C GLY A 308 1.56 13.43 -14.92
N VAL A 309 0.93 12.33 -15.34
CA VAL A 309 -0.07 12.36 -16.44
C VAL A 309 -1.27 13.23 -16.09
N ASN A 310 -1.75 13.15 -14.85
CA ASN A 310 -2.91 13.90 -14.37
C ASN A 310 -2.56 15.37 -14.12
N ASP A 311 -1.31 15.71 -13.77
CA ASP A 311 -0.85 17.09 -13.67
C ASP A 311 -0.95 17.79 -15.03
N ILE A 312 -0.48 17.13 -16.09
CA ILE A 312 -0.54 17.64 -17.47
C ILE A 312 -1.98 17.67 -17.99
N GLY A 313 -2.71 16.56 -17.82
CA GLY A 313 -4.05 16.35 -18.36
C GLY A 313 -5.17 17.16 -17.69
N THR A 314 -4.97 17.59 -16.44
CA THR A 314 -5.95 18.45 -15.73
C THR A 314 -5.64 19.94 -15.85
N ALA A 315 -4.43 20.32 -16.23
CA ALA A 315 -4.06 21.71 -16.43
C ALA A 315 -4.66 22.29 -17.72
N GLY A 316 -4.79 23.62 -17.75
CA GLY A 316 -5.24 24.34 -18.94
C GLY A 316 -4.33 24.10 -20.15
N THR A 317 -4.88 24.17 -21.35
CA THR A 317 -4.18 23.88 -22.62
C THR A 317 -3.41 25.09 -23.17
N THR A 318 -3.21 26.15 -22.38
CA THR A 318 -2.40 27.30 -22.79
C THR A 318 -0.91 27.00 -22.61
N PRO A 319 -0.02 27.55 -23.46
CA PRO A 319 1.42 27.40 -23.27
C PRO A 319 1.92 27.85 -21.90
N SER A 320 1.31 28.88 -21.31
CA SER A 320 1.66 29.38 -19.97
C SER A 320 1.31 28.39 -18.86
N ALA A 321 0.10 27.81 -18.89
CA ALA A 321 -0.33 26.83 -17.90
C ALA A 321 0.53 25.56 -17.98
N GLN A 322 0.78 25.10 -19.21
CA GLN A 322 1.59 23.91 -19.47
C GLN A 322 3.08 24.11 -19.11
N THR A 323 3.63 25.31 -19.32
CA THR A 323 4.98 25.67 -18.86
C THR A 323 5.07 25.63 -17.33
N ALA A 324 4.07 26.17 -16.63
CA ALA A 324 4.05 26.13 -15.15
C ALA A 324 3.96 24.70 -14.61
N VAL A 325 3.19 23.82 -15.25
CA VAL A 325 3.15 22.38 -14.90
C VAL A 325 4.51 21.72 -15.10
N TYR A 326 5.15 21.93 -16.24
CA TYR A 326 6.48 21.38 -16.50
C TYR A 326 7.50 21.80 -15.44
N GLU A 327 7.58 23.10 -15.15
CA GLU A 327 8.52 23.64 -14.14
C GLU A 327 8.23 23.07 -12.75
N GLY A 328 6.95 23.00 -12.37
CA GLY A 328 6.52 22.40 -11.11
C GLY A 328 6.91 20.92 -11.01
N LEU A 329 6.64 20.12 -12.05
CA LEU A 329 6.98 18.69 -12.09
C LEU A 329 8.49 18.47 -11.95
N VAL A 330 9.30 19.23 -12.69
CA VAL A 330 10.77 19.16 -12.59
C VAL A 330 11.26 19.42 -11.16
N GLN A 331 10.72 20.44 -10.49
CA GLN A 331 11.08 20.73 -9.10
C GLN A 331 10.62 19.62 -8.15
N ALA A 332 9.38 19.16 -8.30
CA ALA A 332 8.81 18.12 -7.45
C ALA A 332 9.58 16.80 -7.57
N TYR A 333 9.92 16.34 -8.79
CA TYR A 333 10.72 15.13 -8.98
C TYR A 333 12.06 15.21 -8.25
N LYS A 334 12.77 16.35 -8.37
CA LYS A 334 14.04 16.55 -7.66
C LYS A 334 13.86 16.45 -6.15
N GLN A 335 12.83 17.09 -5.61
CA GLN A 335 12.57 17.09 -4.17
C GLN A 335 12.15 15.71 -3.65
N MET A 336 11.29 15.00 -4.37
CA MET A 336 10.89 13.63 -4.02
C MET A 336 12.10 12.69 -4.03
N VAL A 337 12.98 12.80 -5.04
CA VAL A 337 14.24 12.03 -5.08
C VAL A 337 15.14 12.39 -3.90
N THR A 338 15.35 13.69 -3.64
CA THR A 338 16.18 14.17 -2.51
C THR A 338 15.71 13.57 -1.18
N LEU A 339 14.39 13.57 -0.93
CA LEU A 339 13.79 13.01 0.29
C LEU A 339 14.05 11.51 0.42
N MET A 340 13.95 10.75 -0.66
CA MET A 340 14.19 9.29 -0.64
C MET A 340 15.69 8.95 -0.55
N HIS A 341 16.55 9.71 -1.22
CA HIS A 341 18.01 9.59 -1.13
C HIS A 341 18.51 9.87 0.29
N ALA A 342 17.87 10.75 1.05
CA ALA A 342 18.21 10.96 2.47
C ALA A 342 18.05 9.68 3.34
N HIS A 343 17.31 8.69 2.85
CA HIS A 343 17.14 7.37 3.45
C HIS A 343 17.92 6.26 2.72
N GLY A 344 18.80 6.62 1.79
CA GLY A 344 19.59 5.69 0.98
C GLY A 344 18.77 4.91 -0.06
N ILE A 345 17.53 5.34 -0.35
CA ILE A 345 16.61 4.64 -1.24
C ILE A 345 16.84 5.12 -2.68
N PRO A 346 17.33 4.27 -3.60
CA PRO A 346 17.40 4.60 -5.02
C PRO A 346 15.99 4.72 -5.61
N VAL A 347 15.81 5.71 -6.48
CA VAL A 347 14.54 6.13 -7.07
C VAL A 347 14.58 5.94 -8.58
N PHE A 348 13.69 5.07 -9.07
CA PHE A 348 13.48 4.85 -10.49
C PHE A 348 12.40 5.78 -11.04
N GLY A 349 12.61 6.34 -12.22
CA GLY A 349 11.59 7.11 -12.94
C GLY A 349 10.98 6.29 -14.06
N ALA A 350 9.67 6.43 -14.31
CA ALA A 350 9.08 6.00 -15.58
C ALA A 350 8.61 7.19 -16.41
N THR A 351 8.84 7.10 -17.72
CA THR A 351 8.30 8.07 -18.66
C THR A 351 6.78 7.96 -18.74
N ILE A 352 6.10 9.10 -18.83
CA ILE A 352 4.65 9.20 -18.96
C ILE A 352 4.24 8.59 -20.31
N THR A 353 3.33 7.64 -20.31
CA THR A 353 2.85 6.97 -21.53
C THR A 353 2.14 7.96 -22.47
N PRO A 354 2.05 7.66 -23.77
CA PRO A 354 1.29 8.48 -24.70
C PRO A 354 -0.17 8.65 -24.26
N PHE A 355 -0.73 9.83 -24.50
CA PHE A 355 -2.15 10.10 -24.20
C PHE A 355 -2.87 10.98 -25.22
N SER A 356 -2.27 11.19 -26.41
CA SER A 356 -2.99 11.85 -27.50
C SER A 356 -4.06 10.91 -28.07
N ALA A 357 -5.12 11.51 -28.59
CA ALA A 357 -6.22 10.83 -29.25
C ALA A 357 -6.50 11.46 -30.63
N PRO A 358 -7.19 10.74 -31.54
CA PRO A 358 -7.65 11.29 -32.82
C PRO A 358 -8.49 12.57 -32.64
N ALA A 359 -8.46 13.46 -33.63
CA ALA A 359 -9.12 14.77 -33.55
C ALA A 359 -10.65 14.70 -33.34
N ASN A 360 -11.29 13.59 -33.72
CA ASN A 360 -12.71 13.35 -33.50
C ASN A 360 -13.04 12.71 -32.13
N PHE A 361 -12.02 12.39 -31.32
CA PHE A 361 -12.21 11.84 -29.97
C PHE A 361 -12.49 12.97 -28.97
N THR A 362 -13.62 12.89 -28.28
CA THR A 362 -13.97 13.81 -27.19
C THR A 362 -13.38 13.28 -25.88
N GLY A 363 -12.09 13.51 -25.66
CA GLY A 363 -11.36 13.11 -24.46
C GLY A 363 -10.71 14.29 -23.75
N GLY A 364 -10.82 14.35 -22.43
CA GLY A 364 -10.36 15.51 -21.65
C GLY A 364 -8.84 15.69 -21.56
N TYR A 365 -8.01 14.72 -22.00
CA TYR A 365 -6.56 14.72 -21.85
C TYR A 365 -5.81 15.14 -23.12
N SER A 366 -6.27 14.69 -24.30
CA SER A 366 -5.61 14.94 -25.59
C SER A 366 -5.64 16.42 -25.96
N ASP A 367 -4.46 17.03 -26.09
CA ASP A 367 -4.27 18.37 -26.63
C ASP A 367 -2.82 18.52 -27.13
N PRO A 368 -2.55 19.18 -28.27
CA PRO A 368 -1.19 19.35 -28.79
C PRO A 368 -0.22 20.04 -27.82
N GLU A 369 -0.68 20.98 -26.99
CA GLU A 369 0.17 21.69 -26.03
C GLU A 369 0.52 20.80 -24.82
N ARG A 370 -0.40 19.90 -24.44
CA ARG A 370 -0.13 18.87 -23.42
C ARG A 370 0.84 17.82 -23.91
N GLU A 371 0.75 17.40 -25.18
CA GLU A 371 1.73 16.47 -25.75
C GLU A 371 3.14 17.06 -25.79
N LYS A 372 3.29 18.34 -26.18
CA LYS A 372 4.59 19.03 -26.08
C LYS A 372 5.14 19.00 -24.66
N THR A 373 4.28 19.18 -23.67
CA THR A 373 4.66 19.18 -22.26
C THR A 373 5.05 17.81 -21.76
N ARG A 374 4.28 16.78 -22.13
CA ARG A 374 4.61 15.38 -21.87
C ARG A 374 5.98 15.01 -22.43
N GLN A 375 6.27 15.40 -23.68
CA GLN A 375 7.58 15.17 -24.30
C GLN A 375 8.71 15.86 -23.54
N LYS A 376 8.52 17.11 -23.11
CA LYS A 376 9.50 17.84 -22.28
C LYS A 376 9.74 17.14 -20.94
N VAL A 377 8.67 16.72 -20.25
CA VAL A 377 8.77 15.98 -18.98
C VAL A 377 9.48 14.64 -19.20
N ASN A 378 9.14 13.89 -20.24
CA ASN A 378 9.78 12.62 -20.53
C ASN A 378 11.26 12.77 -20.92
N ALA A 379 11.63 13.83 -21.65
CA ALA A 379 13.03 14.16 -21.92
C ALA A 379 13.78 14.45 -20.61
N PHE A 380 13.19 15.25 -19.71
CA PHE A 380 13.77 15.47 -18.38
C PHE A 380 13.94 14.16 -17.59
N ILE A 381 12.93 13.29 -17.56
CA ILE A 381 13.00 11.99 -16.86
C ILE A 381 14.16 11.16 -17.41
N ARG A 382 14.34 11.10 -18.74
CA ARG A 382 15.40 10.31 -19.40
C ARG A 382 16.80 10.88 -19.18
N ASP A 383 16.95 12.19 -19.33
CA ASP A 383 18.26 12.80 -19.62
C ASP A 383 18.82 13.63 -18.46
N SER A 384 18.00 14.00 -17.47
CA SER A 384 18.44 14.88 -16.38
C SER A 384 19.41 14.23 -15.39
N GLY A 385 19.43 12.90 -15.32
CA GLY A 385 20.09 12.15 -14.27
C GLY A 385 19.43 12.27 -12.90
N VAL A 386 18.26 12.89 -12.77
CA VAL A 386 17.58 13.01 -11.45
C VAL A 386 17.17 11.63 -10.91
N PHE A 387 16.81 10.69 -11.77
CA PHE A 387 16.49 9.33 -11.37
C PHE A 387 17.70 8.39 -11.52
N ASP A 388 17.83 7.46 -10.58
CA ASP A 388 18.92 6.48 -10.53
C ASP A 388 18.80 5.43 -11.67
N ALA A 389 17.58 5.17 -12.10
CA ALA A 389 17.30 4.42 -13.32
C ALA A 389 15.99 4.89 -13.96
N VAL A 390 15.88 4.73 -15.28
CA VAL A 390 14.69 5.12 -16.04
C VAL A 390 14.09 3.91 -16.76
N VAL A 391 12.78 3.76 -16.66
CA VAL A 391 11.99 2.78 -17.42
C VAL A 391 11.14 3.51 -18.44
N ASP A 392 11.42 3.27 -19.73
CA ASP A 392 10.82 4.06 -20.81
C ASP A 392 9.44 3.54 -21.25
N PHE A 393 8.46 3.59 -20.34
CA PHE A 393 7.09 3.14 -20.59
C PHE A 393 6.40 3.88 -21.76
N ASP A 394 6.78 5.14 -22.02
CA ASP A 394 6.39 5.88 -23.22
C ASP A 394 6.65 5.08 -24.50
N ARG A 395 7.89 4.62 -24.70
CA ARG A 395 8.27 3.84 -25.88
C ARG A 395 7.66 2.44 -25.89
N PHE A 396 7.30 1.89 -24.75
CA PHE A 396 6.80 0.51 -24.67
C PHE A 396 5.38 0.38 -25.21
N LEU A 397 4.59 1.44 -25.09
CA LEU A 397 3.18 1.47 -25.45
C LEU A 397 2.84 2.42 -26.61
N ALA A 398 3.81 3.17 -27.13
CA ALA A 398 3.59 4.06 -28.26
C ALA A 398 3.18 3.31 -29.52
N ASP A 399 2.17 3.85 -30.20
CA ASP A 399 1.81 3.42 -31.55
C ASP A 399 3.01 3.67 -32.49
N PRO A 400 3.41 2.68 -33.31
CA PRO A 400 4.57 2.80 -34.18
C PRO A 400 4.40 3.85 -35.30
N ASP A 401 3.17 4.10 -35.74
CA ASP A 401 2.83 5.04 -36.80
C ASP A 401 2.49 6.44 -36.22
N MET A 402 1.94 6.49 -35.00
CA MET A 402 1.54 7.71 -34.30
C MET A 402 2.03 7.73 -32.83
N PRO A 403 3.33 7.97 -32.57
CA PRO A 403 3.95 7.77 -31.24
C PRO A 403 3.40 8.64 -30.09
N SER A 404 2.56 9.64 -30.38
CA SER A 404 1.86 10.42 -29.36
C SER A 404 0.59 9.74 -28.83
N GLN A 405 0.16 8.64 -29.45
CA GLN A 405 -0.98 7.80 -29.05
C GLN A 405 -0.50 6.45 -28.50
N LEU A 406 -1.36 5.82 -27.69
CA LEU A 406 -1.16 4.42 -27.33
C LEU A 406 -1.37 3.56 -28.57
N ASP A 407 -0.54 2.54 -28.75
CA ASP A 407 -0.77 1.47 -29.72
C ASP A 407 -2.17 0.88 -29.44
N PRO A 408 -3.07 0.81 -30.44
CA PRO A 408 -4.41 0.25 -30.28
C PRO A 408 -4.44 -1.18 -29.70
N LEU A 409 -3.36 -1.96 -29.86
CA LEU A 409 -3.22 -3.27 -29.23
C LEU A 409 -3.19 -3.18 -27.69
N TYR A 410 -2.65 -2.08 -27.16
CA TYR A 410 -2.45 -1.86 -25.73
C TYR A 410 -3.46 -0.90 -25.11
N ASP A 411 -4.26 -0.19 -25.91
CA ASP A 411 -5.26 0.78 -25.43
C ASP A 411 -6.57 0.10 -25.00
N THR A 412 -7.23 0.64 -23.99
CA THR A 412 -8.63 0.33 -23.66
C THR A 412 -9.64 1.00 -24.61
N GLY A 413 -9.17 1.94 -25.43
CA GLY A 413 -9.95 2.76 -26.35
C GLY A 413 -10.24 4.17 -25.80
N ASP A 414 -9.67 4.51 -24.65
CA ASP A 414 -9.77 5.84 -24.05
C ASP A 414 -8.53 6.71 -24.27
N TYR A 415 -7.53 6.17 -24.98
CA TYR A 415 -6.26 6.82 -25.30
C TYR A 415 -5.47 7.29 -24.08
N LEU A 416 -5.66 6.64 -22.92
CA LEU A 416 -4.95 6.97 -21.69
C LEU A 416 -4.53 5.71 -20.91
N HIS A 417 -5.44 4.74 -20.79
CA HIS A 417 -5.23 3.58 -19.94
C HIS A 417 -4.85 2.33 -20.75
N PRO A 418 -3.78 1.63 -20.35
CA PRO A 418 -3.46 0.33 -20.91
C PRO A 418 -4.54 -0.71 -20.60
N ASN A 419 -4.84 -1.55 -21.58
CA ASN A 419 -5.59 -2.79 -21.39
C ASN A 419 -4.67 -3.88 -20.78
N PRO A 420 -5.16 -5.10 -20.47
CA PRO A 420 -4.32 -6.15 -19.90
C PRO A 420 -3.10 -6.53 -20.74
N ARG A 421 -3.19 -6.44 -22.08
CA ARG A 421 -2.05 -6.71 -22.98
C ARG A 421 -1.01 -5.60 -22.89
N GLY A 422 -1.44 -4.34 -22.75
CA GLY A 422 -0.55 -3.22 -22.47
C GLY A 422 0.18 -3.37 -21.13
N TYR A 423 -0.51 -3.82 -20.08
CA TYR A 423 0.13 -4.09 -18.80
C TYR A 423 1.14 -5.24 -18.84
N GLU A 424 0.86 -6.29 -19.59
CA GLU A 424 1.82 -7.37 -19.86
C GLU A 424 3.06 -6.82 -20.57
N ARG A 425 2.87 -5.96 -21.59
CA ARG A 425 3.96 -5.31 -22.31
C ARG A 425 4.87 -4.49 -21.40
N LEU A 426 4.30 -3.70 -20.48
CA LEU A 426 5.07 -2.93 -19.49
C LEU A 426 5.93 -3.84 -18.62
N ALA A 427 5.35 -4.93 -18.09
CA ALA A 427 6.06 -5.87 -17.22
C ALA A 427 7.14 -6.69 -17.96
N GLU A 428 6.88 -7.11 -19.19
CA GLU A 428 7.83 -7.83 -20.06
C GLU A 428 9.09 -7.00 -20.36
N LEU A 429 8.91 -5.70 -20.63
CA LEU A 429 10.00 -4.82 -21.03
C LEU A 429 10.69 -4.13 -19.84
N PHE A 430 10.14 -4.22 -18.63
CA PHE A 430 10.77 -3.66 -17.43
C PHE A 430 12.21 -4.19 -17.25
N PRO A 431 13.24 -3.34 -17.12
CA PRO A 431 14.63 -3.81 -17.10
C PRO A 431 15.04 -4.34 -15.72
N LEU A 432 14.93 -5.65 -15.48
CA LEU A 432 15.25 -6.25 -14.17
C LEU A 432 16.68 -6.01 -13.67
N ARG A 433 17.64 -5.74 -14.58
CA ARG A 433 19.04 -5.47 -14.23
C ARG A 433 19.22 -4.25 -13.31
N ILE A 434 18.27 -3.30 -13.31
CA ILE A 434 18.37 -2.07 -12.51
C ILE A 434 18.44 -2.36 -11.01
N PHE A 435 17.78 -3.43 -10.54
CA PHE A 435 17.82 -3.83 -9.14
C PHE A 435 19.22 -4.28 -8.70
N GLY A 436 19.97 -4.93 -9.60
CA GLY A 436 21.35 -5.33 -9.34
C GLY A 436 22.33 -4.15 -9.35
N LEU A 437 22.11 -3.17 -10.23
CA LEU A 437 22.92 -1.94 -10.30
C LEU A 437 22.83 -1.14 -8.99
N TRP A 438 21.64 -1.09 -8.40
CA TRP A 438 21.34 -0.29 -7.21
C TRP A 438 21.15 -1.14 -5.93
N ALA A 439 21.70 -2.34 -5.89
CA ALA A 439 21.52 -3.28 -4.77
C ALA A 439 22.06 -2.75 -3.43
N TRP A 440 22.98 -1.78 -3.48
CA TRP A 440 23.65 -1.18 -2.33
C TRP A 440 23.05 0.16 -1.88
N GLY A 441 21.91 0.54 -2.44
CA GLY A 441 21.25 1.81 -2.18
C GLY A 441 21.71 2.92 -3.12
N ALA A 442 21.20 4.13 -2.90
CA ALA A 442 21.71 5.34 -3.56
C ALA A 442 23.13 5.65 -3.07
N ASP A 443 24.03 6.01 -3.98
CA ASP A 443 25.47 6.18 -3.72
C ASP A 443 25.97 7.62 -3.86
N GLU A 444 25.06 8.57 -4.07
CA GLU A 444 25.32 9.99 -4.24
C GLU A 444 24.22 10.84 -3.61
N PHE A 445 24.59 12.03 -3.14
CA PHE A 445 23.63 13.07 -2.73
C PHE A 445 23.41 13.99 -3.93
N ARG A 446 22.17 14.07 -4.44
CA ARG A 446 21.80 14.95 -5.57
C ARG A 446 20.95 16.14 -5.15
#